data_AF-A0A412XQ78-F1
#
_entry.id   AF-A0A412XQ78-F1
#
_cell.length_a   1.000
_cell.length_b   1.000
_cell.length_c   1.000
_cell.angle_alpha   90.00
_cell.angle_beta   90.00
_cell.angle_gamma   90.00
#
_symmetry.space_group_name_H-M   'P 1'
#
loop_
_entity.id
_entity.type
_entity.pdbx_description
1 polymer ?
#
loop_
_entity_poly.entity_id
_entity_poly.type
_entity_poly.pdbx_seq_one_letter_code
_entity_poly.pdbx_strand_id
1 'polypeptide(L)'
;MRKITVSNDFFAGVAEALKQGQTVRLLIDGQSMYPFIRGGVDQVEVVPCPPERELPAWCCPFYQWEGRYMIHRYIGREKDEYLMLGDGNVFRIERVKREDIIGILRTIYRPDGTVQDCRDTRWLKKAEWWYRLRFLRRWLLPAFKMLHIG
;
A
#
# COMPACT_ATOMS: atom_id res chain seq x y z
N MET A 1 12.42 14.04 15.32
CA MET A 1 12.42 12.62 14.90
C MET A 1 13.35 12.47 13.70
N ARG A 2 14.36 11.58 13.77
CA ARG A 2 15.23 11.26 12.63
C ARG A 2 14.38 10.60 11.55
N LYS A 3 14.26 11.26 10.39
CA LYS A 3 13.65 10.69 9.19
C LYS A 3 14.59 9.58 8.73
N ILE A 4 14.31 8.34 9.10
CA ILE A 4 15.00 7.18 8.54
C ILE A 4 14.45 7.06 7.12
N THR A 5 15.07 7.78 6.19
CA THR A 5 14.85 7.57 4.77
C THR A 5 15.39 6.17 4.47
N VAL A 6 14.51 5.17 4.54
CA VAL A 6 14.85 3.80 4.14
C VAL A 6 15.37 3.88 2.71
N SER A 7 16.64 3.53 2.49
CA SER A 7 17.27 3.67 1.16
C SER A 7 16.57 2.75 0.16
N ASN A 8 16.60 3.13 -1.12
CA ASN A 8 16.11 2.27 -2.19
C ASN A 8 16.76 0.88 -2.17
N ASP A 9 17.99 0.76 -1.65
CA ASP A 9 18.72 -0.51 -1.54
C ASP A 9 18.06 -1.48 -0.57
N PHE A 10 17.47 -0.97 0.53
CA PHE A 10 16.70 -1.80 1.45
C PHE A 10 15.49 -2.41 0.74
N PHE A 11 14.72 -1.58 0.02
CA PHE A 11 13.55 -2.06 -0.70
C PHE A 11 13.90 -2.95 -1.89
N ALA A 12 15.07 -2.76 -2.51
CA ALA A 12 15.59 -3.70 -3.50
C ALA A 12 15.86 -5.07 -2.86
N GLY A 13 16.47 -5.13 -1.68
CA GLY A 13 16.63 -6.38 -0.92
C GLY A 13 15.30 -7.04 -0.56
N VAL A 14 14.30 -6.24 -0.16
CA VAL A 14 12.93 -6.71 0.09
C VAL A 14 12.30 -7.30 -1.18
N ALA A 15 12.50 -6.63 -2.33
CA ALA A 15 12.00 -7.10 -3.61
C ALA A 15 12.63 -8.43 -4.03
N GLU A 16 13.95 -8.58 -3.86
CA GLU A 16 14.64 -9.84 -4.16
C GLU A 16 14.19 -10.98 -3.25
N ALA A 17 14.02 -10.74 -1.95
CA ALA A 17 13.47 -11.73 -1.03
C ALA A 17 12.05 -12.17 -1.45
N LEU A 18 11.19 -11.23 -1.84
CA LEU A 18 9.85 -11.51 -2.34
C LEU A 18 9.88 -12.34 -3.64
N LYS A 19 10.76 -12.00 -4.60
CA LYS A 19 10.95 -12.77 -5.83
C LYS A 19 11.43 -14.19 -5.56
N GLN A 20 12.21 -14.40 -4.51
CA GLN A 20 12.64 -15.73 -4.05
C GLN A 20 11.55 -16.50 -3.27
N GLY A 21 10.34 -15.95 -3.16
CA GLY A 21 9.22 -16.60 -2.48
C GLY A 21 9.18 -16.36 -0.97
N GLN A 22 10.02 -15.47 -0.43
CA GLN A 22 10.06 -15.18 1.00
C GLN A 22 8.97 -14.16 1.39
N THR A 23 8.41 -14.32 2.58
CA THR A 23 7.54 -13.32 3.20
C THR A 23 8.39 -12.32 3.97
N VAL A 24 8.09 -11.03 3.79
CA VAL A 24 8.88 -9.94 4.38
C VAL A 24 8.00 -9.09 5.28
N ARG A 25 8.55 -8.64 6.41
CA ARG A 25 7.92 -7.65 7.28
C ARG A 25 8.75 -6.38 7.27
N LEU A 26 8.13 -5.24 6.99
CA LEU A 26 8.81 -3.96 6.90
C LEU A 26 7.99 -2.83 7.53
N LEU A 27 8.67 -1.79 7.98
CA LEU A 27 8.05 -0.54 8.40
C LEU A 27 7.88 0.34 7.15
N ILE A 28 6.64 0.71 6.81
CA ILE A 28 6.41 1.66 5.71
C ILE A 28 6.54 3.08 6.26
N ASP A 29 7.28 3.94 5.57
CA ASP A 29 7.24 5.38 5.80
C ASP A 29 6.36 6.09 4.76
N GLY A 30 5.82 7.26 5.11
CA GLY A 30 5.00 8.08 4.23
C GLY A 30 3.50 8.05 4.51
N GLN A 31 2.79 9.06 4.01
CA GLN A 31 1.37 9.28 4.30
C GLN A 31 0.46 8.89 3.12
N SER A 32 1.01 8.27 2.07
CA SER A 32 0.24 7.94 0.86
C SER A 32 -0.84 6.90 1.09
N MET A 33 -0.67 6.02 2.09
CA MET A 33 -1.63 4.97 2.43
C MET A 33 -2.51 5.29 3.66
N TYR A 34 -2.42 6.51 4.18
CA TYR A 34 -3.31 6.98 5.24
C TYR A 34 -4.75 7.08 4.71
N PRO A 35 -5.79 6.66 5.46
CA PRO A 35 -5.81 6.25 6.86
C PRO A 35 -5.62 4.75 7.12
N PHE A 36 -5.41 3.93 6.09
CA PHE A 36 -5.35 2.46 6.23
C PHE A 36 -4.02 2.00 6.83
N ILE A 37 -2.92 2.67 6.46
CA ILE A 37 -1.58 2.41 6.97
C ILE A 37 -0.99 3.74 7.46
N ARG A 38 -0.51 3.75 8.70
CA ARG A 38 0.15 4.89 9.33
C ARG A 38 1.66 4.80 9.10
N GLY A 39 2.18 5.66 8.21
CA GLY A 39 3.61 5.73 7.93
C GLY A 39 4.44 6.01 9.17
N GLY A 40 5.55 5.30 9.31
CA GLY A 40 6.47 5.38 10.45
C GLY A 40 5.94 4.72 11.74
N VAL A 41 4.75 4.11 11.70
CA VAL A 41 4.08 3.54 12.88
C VAL A 41 3.67 2.09 12.63
N ASP A 42 2.97 1.82 11.54
CA ASP A 42 2.46 0.49 11.23
C ASP A 42 3.51 -0.36 10.52
N GLN A 43 3.71 -1.60 10.99
CA GLN A 43 4.50 -2.59 10.26
C GLN A 43 3.59 -3.37 9.32
N VAL A 44 4.10 -3.68 8.15
CA VAL A 44 3.38 -4.46 7.15
C VAL A 44 4.09 -5.76 6.84
N GLU A 45 3.31 -6.77 6.52
CA GLU A 45 3.79 -8.02 5.99
C GLU A 45 3.34 -8.18 4.54
N VAL A 46 4.30 -8.36 3.66
CA VAL A 46 4.12 -8.54 2.22
C VAL A 46 4.49 -9.97 1.87
N VAL A 47 3.61 -10.62 1.12
CA VAL A 47 3.86 -11.95 0.57
C VAL A 47 4.15 -11.86 -0.93
N PRO A 48 4.90 -12.82 -1.50
CA PRO A 48 5.14 -12.89 -2.93
C PRO A 48 3.84 -12.91 -3.74
N CYS A 49 3.85 -12.24 -4.90
CA CYS A 49 2.72 -12.23 -5.82
C CYS A 49 3.10 -12.94 -7.14
N PRO A 50 2.72 -14.22 -7.34
CA PRO A 50 3.06 -14.97 -8.55
C PRO A 50 2.50 -14.28 -9.80
N PRO A 51 3.25 -14.15 -10.92
CA PRO A 51 2.84 -13.43 -12.12
C PRO A 51 1.48 -13.85 -12.69
N GLU A 52 1.16 -15.14 -12.59
CA GLU A 52 -0.05 -15.77 -13.13
C GLU A 52 -1.29 -15.46 -12.29
N ARG A 53 -1.10 -14.96 -11.07
CA ARG A 53 -2.20 -14.67 -10.15
C ARG A 53 -2.79 -13.30 -10.44
N GLU A 54 -4.11 -13.27 -10.60
CA GLU A 54 -4.86 -12.02 -10.63
C GLU A 54 -4.82 -11.30 -9.28
N LEU A 55 -4.72 -9.97 -9.32
CA LEU A 55 -4.78 -9.15 -8.12
C LEU A 55 -6.21 -9.05 -7.61
N PRO A 56 -6.48 -9.39 -6.35
CA PRO A 56 -7.78 -9.15 -5.75
C PRO A 56 -8.13 -7.67 -5.81
N ALA A 57 -9.37 -7.34 -6.17
CA ALA A 57 -9.82 -5.95 -6.19
C ALA A 57 -9.57 -5.27 -4.83
N TRP A 58 -9.10 -4.02 -4.86
CA TRP A 58 -8.80 -3.21 -3.68
C TRP A 58 -7.64 -3.71 -2.81
N CYS A 59 -6.86 -4.70 -3.24
CA CYS A 59 -5.67 -5.11 -2.49
C CYS A 59 -4.56 -4.06 -2.54
N CYS A 60 -3.48 -4.27 -1.77
CA CYS A 60 -2.30 -3.41 -1.78
C CYS A 60 -1.07 -4.13 -2.31
N PRO A 61 -0.80 -4.10 -3.62
CA PRO A 61 0.44 -4.63 -4.16
C PRO A 61 1.65 -3.81 -3.71
N PHE A 62 2.78 -4.50 -3.55
CA PHE A 62 4.13 -3.94 -3.49
C PHE A 62 4.73 -4.03 -4.88
N TYR A 63 5.09 -2.89 -5.45
CA TYR A 63 5.53 -2.79 -6.85
C TYR A 63 6.64 -1.75 -7.01
N GLN A 64 7.35 -1.84 -8.13
CA GLN A 64 8.31 -0.83 -8.55
C GLN A 64 7.67 0.12 -9.55
N TRP A 65 7.91 1.42 -9.41
CA TRP A 65 7.40 2.42 -10.33
C TRP A 65 8.36 3.62 -10.38
N GLU A 66 8.81 3.96 -11.58
CA GLU A 66 9.86 4.97 -11.83
C GLU A 66 11.12 4.79 -10.94
N GLY A 67 11.56 3.53 -10.77
CA GLY A 67 12.76 3.21 -9.99
C GLY A 67 12.59 3.26 -8.47
N ARG A 68 11.36 3.46 -7.97
CA ARG A 68 11.04 3.46 -6.54
C ARG A 68 10.07 2.34 -6.19
N TYR A 69 10.19 1.82 -4.98
CA TYR A 69 9.27 0.81 -4.46
C TYR A 69 8.12 1.46 -3.70
N MET A 70 6.89 1.05 -3.98
CA MET A 70 5.68 1.63 -3.43
C MET A 70 4.67 0.55 -3.04
N ILE A 71 3.81 0.88 -2.08
CA ILE A 71 2.63 0.10 -1.72
C ILE A 71 1.44 1.03 -1.85
N HIS A 72 0.62 0.80 -2.86
CA HIS A 72 -0.62 1.55 -3.08
C HIS A 72 -1.78 0.61 -3.30
N ARG A 73 -2.99 1.17 -3.40
CA ARG A 73 -4.20 0.38 -3.61
C ARG A 73 -4.40 0.08 -5.08
N TYR A 74 -4.65 -1.19 -5.40
CA TYR A 74 -5.09 -1.60 -6.72
C TYR A 74 -6.56 -1.22 -6.92
N ILE A 75 -6.82 -0.32 -7.87
CA ILE A 75 -8.16 0.23 -8.15
C ILE A 75 -8.79 -0.34 -9.43
N GLY A 76 -8.05 -1.13 -10.20
CA GLY A 76 -8.53 -1.76 -11.43
C GLY A 76 -7.45 -1.88 -12.48
N ARG A 77 -7.78 -2.52 -13.60
CA ARG A 77 -6.90 -2.73 -14.74
C ARG A 77 -7.46 -2.00 -15.95
N GLU A 78 -6.57 -1.38 -16.73
CA GLU A 78 -6.90 -0.81 -18.03
C GLU A 78 -5.95 -1.38 -19.08
N LYS A 79 -6.49 -2.13 -20.05
CA LYS A 79 -5.70 -2.87 -21.04
C LYS A 79 -4.68 -3.79 -20.35
N ASP A 80 -3.39 -3.50 -20.46
CA ASP A 80 -2.29 -4.28 -19.87
C ASP A 80 -1.64 -3.60 -18.66
N GLU A 81 -2.25 -2.52 -18.17
CA GLU A 81 -1.74 -1.76 -17.04
C GLU A 81 -2.65 -1.91 -15.83
N TYR A 82 -2.02 -2.08 -14.68
CA TYR A 82 -2.65 -2.11 -13.38
C TYR A 82 -2.62 -0.70 -12.80
N LEU A 83 -3.79 -0.21 -12.39
CA LEU A 83 -3.96 1.13 -11.86
C LEU A 83 -3.83 1.08 -10.34
N MET A 84 -2.87 1.85 -9.83
CA MET A 84 -2.59 1.98 -8.41
C MET A 84 -2.90 3.40 -7.94
N LEU A 85 -3.37 3.53 -6.70
CA LEU A 85 -3.69 4.82 -6.10
C LEU A 85 -3.42 4.79 -4.60
N GLY A 86 -2.79 5.85 -4.09
CA GLY A 86 -2.65 6.07 -2.64
C GLY A 86 -3.99 6.39 -1.97
N ASP A 87 -4.20 5.87 -0.76
CA ASP A 87 -5.40 6.17 0.03
C ASP A 87 -5.45 7.62 0.55
N GLY A 88 -4.29 8.25 0.73
CA GLY A 88 -4.09 9.58 1.32
C GLY A 88 -3.82 10.71 0.32
N ASN A 89 -3.56 10.39 -0.96
CA ASN A 89 -3.44 11.36 -2.04
C ASN A 89 -4.14 10.83 -3.30
N VAL A 90 -5.22 11.50 -3.70
CA VAL A 90 -6.18 11.00 -4.71
C VAL A 90 -5.88 11.43 -6.15
N PHE A 91 -4.86 12.25 -6.37
CA PHE A 91 -4.68 12.91 -7.67
C PHE A 91 -3.80 12.12 -8.66
N ARG A 92 -2.98 11.19 -8.18
CA ARG A 92 -2.01 10.49 -9.02
C ARG A 92 -2.32 9.01 -9.06
N ILE A 93 -2.80 8.56 -10.22
CA ILE A 93 -2.94 7.14 -10.52
C ILE A 93 -1.63 6.68 -11.13
N GLU A 94 -0.95 5.73 -10.48
CA GLU A 94 0.21 5.07 -11.08
C GLU A 94 -0.26 3.95 -12.00
N ARG A 95 0.30 3.91 -13.21
CA ARG A 95 0.06 2.85 -14.19
C ARG A 95 1.26 1.92 -14.14
N VAL A 96 1.01 0.67 -13.77
CA VAL A 96 2.06 -0.30 -13.40
C VAL A 96 1.88 -1.54 -14.26
N LYS A 97 2.97 -2.07 -14.82
CA LYS A 97 2.91 -3.31 -15.58
C LYS A 97 2.86 -4.50 -14.63
N ARG A 98 2.42 -5.66 -15.15
CA ARG A 98 2.35 -6.88 -14.34
C ARG A 98 3.70 -7.31 -13.77
N GLU A 99 4.74 -7.15 -14.56
CA GLU A 99 6.15 -7.50 -14.25
C GLU A 99 6.72 -6.69 -13.08
N ASP A 100 6.22 -5.47 -12.88
CA ASP A 100 6.68 -4.58 -11.81
C ASP A 100 6.00 -4.86 -10.47
N ILE A 101 4.97 -5.73 -10.44
CA ILE A 101 4.26 -6.13 -9.22
C ILE A 101 4.94 -7.35 -8.61
N ILE A 102 5.54 -7.14 -7.44
CA ILE A 102 6.47 -8.08 -6.81
C ILE A 102 5.80 -8.83 -5.65
N GLY A 103 4.97 -8.13 -4.89
CA GLY A 103 4.33 -8.69 -3.70
C GLY A 103 2.94 -8.12 -3.47
N ILE A 104 2.26 -8.67 -2.49
CA ILE A 104 0.94 -8.22 -2.04
C ILE A 104 0.93 -8.14 -0.51
N LEU A 105 0.40 -7.03 0.00
CA LEU A 105 0.20 -6.82 1.41
C LEU A 105 -0.77 -7.86 1.97
N ARG A 106 -0.33 -8.61 2.98
CA ARG A 106 -1.15 -9.60 3.69
C ARG A 106 -1.67 -9.06 5.00
N THR A 107 -0.78 -8.49 5.81
CA THR A 107 -1.10 -8.15 7.21
C THR A 107 -0.53 -6.80 7.58
N ILE A 108 -1.27 -6.02 8.37
CA ILE A 108 -0.78 -4.81 9.05
C ILE A 108 -0.74 -5.09 10.55
N TYR A 109 0.41 -4.81 11.17
CA TYR A 109 0.64 -4.90 12.61
C TYR A 109 0.73 -3.48 13.17
N ARG A 110 -0.14 -3.17 14.11
CA ARG A 110 -0.18 -1.88 14.79
C ARG A 110 0.57 -1.94 16.13
N PRO A 111 1.13 -0.83 16.61
CA PRO A 111 1.82 -0.80 17.91
C PRO A 111 0.93 -1.13 19.10
N ASP A 112 -0.39 -0.95 18.98
CA ASP A 112 -1.37 -1.30 20.01
C ASP A 112 -1.66 -2.81 20.11
N GLY A 113 -0.96 -3.63 19.30
CA GLY A 113 -1.15 -5.08 19.24
C GLY A 113 -2.25 -5.52 18.27
N THR A 114 -3.00 -4.59 17.68
CA THR A 114 -4.03 -4.91 16.69
C THR A 114 -3.40 -5.43 15.41
N VAL A 115 -3.95 -6.51 14.88
CA VAL A 115 -3.53 -7.11 13.61
C VAL A 115 -4.69 -7.02 12.61
N GLN A 116 -4.41 -6.49 11.42
CA GLN A 116 -5.40 -6.36 10.35
C GLN A 116 -4.99 -7.24 9.16
N ASP A 117 -5.80 -8.25 8.85
CA ASP A 117 -5.68 -9.00 7.59
C ASP A 117 -6.22 -8.13 6.44
N CYS A 118 -5.38 -7.85 5.46
CA CYS A 118 -5.69 -7.01 4.31
C CYS A 118 -6.44 -7.76 3.20
N ARG A 119 -6.62 -9.07 3.35
CA ARG A 119 -7.44 -9.91 2.46
C ARG A 119 -8.87 -10.05 2.97
N ASP A 120 -9.15 -9.57 4.17
CA ASP A 120 -10.49 -9.65 4.76
C ASP A 120 -11.48 -8.82 3.93
N THR A 121 -12.62 -9.41 3.61
CA THR A 121 -13.67 -8.80 2.78
C THR A 121 -14.18 -7.49 3.38
N ARG A 122 -14.22 -7.38 4.70
CA ARG A 122 -14.60 -6.14 5.40
C ARG A 122 -13.60 -5.02 5.14
N TRP A 123 -12.31 -5.35 5.12
CA TRP A 123 -11.25 -4.37 4.87
C TRP A 123 -11.24 -3.93 3.40
N LEU A 124 -11.39 -4.87 2.47
CA LEU A 124 -11.52 -4.56 1.04
C LEU A 124 -12.75 -3.70 0.74
N LYS A 125 -13.91 -4.01 1.33
CA LYS A 125 -15.12 -3.17 1.22
C LYS A 125 -14.92 -1.78 1.81
N LYS A 126 -14.25 -1.66 2.97
CA LYS A 126 -13.90 -0.35 3.53
C LYS A 126 -13.05 0.46 2.55
N ALA A 127 -12.10 -0.19 1.88
CA ALA A 127 -11.25 0.46 0.89
C ALA A 127 -12.02 0.89 -0.37
N GLU A 128 -12.95 0.05 -0.86
CA GLU A 128 -13.88 0.42 -1.92
C GLU A 128 -14.74 1.64 -1.55
N TRP A 129 -15.36 1.62 -0.37
CA TRP A 129 -16.16 2.75 0.13
C TRP A 129 -15.33 4.01 0.25
N TRP A 130 -14.11 3.88 0.79
CA TRP A 130 -13.16 4.98 0.84
C TRP A 130 -12.95 5.55 -0.57
N TYR A 131 -12.71 4.71 -1.59
CA TYR A 131 -12.55 5.12 -2.99
C TYR A 131 -13.77 5.83 -3.56
N ARG A 132 -14.96 5.28 -3.36
CA ARG A 132 -16.21 5.89 -3.86
C ARG A 132 -16.46 7.26 -3.23
N LEU A 133 -16.11 7.44 -1.96
CA LEU A 133 -16.23 8.72 -1.24
C LEU A 133 -15.09 9.71 -1.53
N ARG A 134 -14.24 9.45 -2.54
CA ARG A 134 -13.09 10.32 -2.90
C ARG A 134 -13.47 11.79 -3.11
N PHE A 135 -14.67 12.07 -3.62
CA PHE A 135 -15.14 13.45 -3.84
C PHE A 135 -15.33 14.21 -2.53
N LEU A 136 -15.65 13.51 -1.42
CA LEU A 136 -15.74 14.08 -0.08
C LEU A 136 -14.37 14.20 0.63
N ARG A 137 -13.39 13.39 0.22
CA ARG A 137 -12.05 13.37 0.85
C ARG A 137 -11.31 14.70 0.79
N ARG A 138 -11.64 15.57 -0.19
CA ARG A 138 -11.10 16.93 -0.30
C ARG A 138 -11.35 17.78 0.96
N TRP A 139 -12.38 17.45 1.74
CA TRP A 139 -12.72 18.12 3.01
C TRP A 139 -12.33 17.30 4.25
N LEU A 140 -12.28 15.97 4.16
CA LEU A 140 -12.02 15.07 5.31
C LEU A 140 -10.53 14.89 5.64
N LEU A 141 -9.65 14.82 4.63
CA LEU A 141 -8.21 14.59 4.86
C LEU A 141 -7.52 15.70 5.69
N PRO A 142 -7.85 17.00 5.51
CA PRO A 142 -7.36 18.06 6.40
C PRO A 142 -7.80 17.86 7.85
N ALA A 143 -9.06 17.45 8.09
CA ALA A 143 -9.60 17.25 9.43
C ALA A 143 -8.94 16.07 10.17
N PHE A 144 -8.70 14.95 9.46
CA PHE A 144 -7.99 13.80 10.04
C PHE A 144 -6.51 14.10 10.35
N LYS A 145 -5.83 14.88 9.50
CA LYS A 145 -4.46 15.33 9.80
C LYS A 145 -4.41 16.25 11.02
N MET A 146 -5.42 17.11 11.21
CA MET A 146 -5.51 18.01 12.36
C MET A 146 -5.76 17.28 13.68
N LEU A 147 -6.44 16.12 13.66
CA LEU A 147 -6.73 15.28 14.84
C LEU A 147 -5.56 14.38 15.30
N HIS A 148 -4.44 14.35 14.57
CA HIS A 148 -3.22 13.59 14.95
C HIS A 148 -1.97 14.49 15.01
N ILE A 149 -2.15 15.81 15.03
CA ILE A 149 -1.12 16.82 15.38
C ILE A 149 -1.39 17.35 16.81
N GLY A 150 -1.94 16.50 17.68
CA GLY A 150 -2.13 16.77 19.12
C GLY A 150 -1.46 15.68 19.94
#